data_AF-A0A9C9KUS9-F1
#
_entry.id   AF-A0A9C9KUS9-F1
#
_cell.length_a   1.000
_cell.length_b   1.000
_cell.length_c   1.000
_cell.angle_alpha   90.00
_cell.angle_beta   90.00
_cell.angle_gamma   90.00
#
_symmetry.space_group_name_H-M   'P 1'
#
loop_
_entity.id
_entity.type
_entity.pdbx_description
1 polymer ?
#
loop_
_entity_poly.entity_id
_entity_poly.type
_entity_poly.pdbx_seq_one_letter_code
_entity_poly.pdbx_strand_id
1 'polypeptide(L)' 'YTRPAVFRDMEVPAVLLSGNHAEIDRWRRRQSIRRTFKRRPEMLGKTELTDEEKVYLDRLKNEQAE' A
#
# COMPACT_ATOMS: atom_id res chain seq x y z
N TYR A 1 -3.10 -12.06 3.72
CA TYR A 1 -4.31 -12.74 3.21
C TYR A 1 -3.97 -14.21 3.01
N THR A 2 -4.92 -15.08 3.36
CA THR A 2 -4.83 -16.54 3.18
C THR A 2 -6.24 -17.05 2.87
N ARG A 3 -6.38 -18.31 2.49
CA ARG A 3 -7.70 -18.93 2.24
C ARG A 3 -8.52 -18.97 3.54
N PRO A 4 -9.86 -18.77 3.49
CA PRO A 4 -10.72 -18.51 2.32
C PRO A 4 -10.66 -17.05 1.81
N ALA A 5 -11.13 -16.81 0.56
CA ALA A 5 -11.06 -15.50 -0.09
C ALA A 5 -11.96 -14.42 0.57
N VAL A 6 -12.98 -14.83 1.31
CA VAL A 6 -13.81 -13.96 2.14
C VAL A 6 -13.81 -14.53 3.55
N PHE A 7 -13.47 -13.70 4.53
CA PHE A 7 -13.49 -14.10 5.94
C PHE A 7 -14.02 -12.96 6.81
N ARG A 8 -15.09 -13.21 7.56
CA ARG A 8 -15.78 -12.21 8.40
C ARG A 8 -16.14 -10.93 7.60
N ASP A 9 -16.75 -11.11 6.43
CA ASP A 9 -17.12 -10.02 5.50
C ASP A 9 -15.95 -9.16 5.00
N MET A 10 -14.70 -9.60 5.23
CA MET A 10 -13.51 -9.00 4.64
C MET A 10 -13.07 -9.83 3.45
N GLU A 11 -13.16 -9.21 2.27
CA GLU A 11 -12.70 -9.83 1.02
C GLU A 11 -11.21 -9.60 0.80
N VAL A 12 -10.55 -10.59 0.20
CA VAL A 12 -9.19 -10.43 -0.30
C VAL A 12 -9.20 -9.42 -1.46
N PRO A 13 -8.31 -8.41 -1.47
CA PRO A 13 -8.22 -7.46 -2.58
C PRO A 13 -8.08 -8.15 -3.93
N ALA A 14 -8.87 -7.72 -4.92
CA ALA A 14 -8.88 -8.30 -6.27
C ALA A 14 -7.48 -8.34 -6.92
N VAL A 15 -6.62 -7.35 -6.63
CA VAL A 15 -5.22 -7.31 -7.11
C VAL A 15 -4.40 -8.52 -6.65
N LEU A 16 -4.73 -9.10 -5.49
CA LEU A 16 -4.08 -10.30 -4.98
C LEU A 16 -4.67 -11.60 -5.55
N LEU A 17 -5.82 -11.52 -6.23
CA LEU A 17 -6.49 -12.64 -6.88
C LEU A 17 -6.19 -12.71 -8.39
N SER A 18 -5.72 -11.62 -9.01
CA SER A 18 -5.49 -11.55 -10.46
C SER A 18 -4.29 -12.37 -10.97
N GLY A 19 -3.39 -12.80 -10.08
CA GLY A 19 -2.17 -13.53 -10.44
C GLY A 19 -1.09 -12.69 -11.13
N ASN A 20 -1.32 -11.39 -11.33
CA ASN A 20 -0.34 -10.50 -11.95
C ASN A 20 0.74 -10.09 -10.93
N HIS A 21 1.88 -10.77 -10.95
CA HIS A 21 2.98 -10.55 -10.01
C HIS A 21 3.46 -9.08 -9.97
N ALA A 22 3.57 -8.41 -11.12
CA ALA A 22 4.01 -7.01 -11.18
C ALA A 22 3.01 -6.07 -10.49
N GLU A 23 1.72 -6.32 -10.64
CA GLU A 23 0.68 -5.55 -9.93
C GLU A 23 0.66 -5.85 -8.44
N ILE A 24 0.83 -7.12 -8.05
CA ILE A 24 0.91 -7.54 -6.65
C ILE A 24 2.08 -6.85 -5.96
N ASP A 25 3.26 -6.79 -6.59
CA ASP A 25 4.44 -6.16 -6.00
C ASP A 25 4.26 -4.65 -5.86
N ARG A 26 3.72 -3.98 -6.90
CA ARG A 26 3.34 -2.56 -6.82
C ARG A 26 2.32 -2.31 -5.70
N TRP A 27 1.32 -3.16 -5.57
CA TRP A 27 0.30 -3.05 -4.52
C TRP A 27 0.91 -3.24 -3.13
N ARG A 28 1.74 -4.27 -2.93
CA ARG A 28 2.43 -4.53 -1.66
C ARG A 28 3.31 -3.35 -1.26
N ARG A 29 4.07 -2.79 -2.21
CA ARG A 29 4.93 -1.63 -1.98
C ARG A 29 4.12 -0.41 -1.55
N ARG A 30 3.03 -0.09 -2.28
CA ARG A 30 2.09 0.99 -1.91
C ARG A 30 1.49 0.79 -0.52
N GLN A 31 1.05 -0.42 -0.18
CA GLN A 31 0.51 -0.71 1.15
C GLN A 31 1.55 -0.55 2.27
N SER A 32 2.81 -0.95 2.01
CA SER A 32 3.92 -0.76 2.96
C SER A 32 4.15 0.72 3.25
N ILE A 33 4.19 1.54 2.19
CA ILE A 33 4.33 3.00 2.29
C ILE A 33 3.16 3.59 3.06
N ARG A 34 1.92 3.24 2.71
CA ARG A 34 0.71 3.72 3.39
C ARG A 34 0.71 3.38 4.88
N ARG A 35 1.08 2.14 5.24
CA ARG A 35 1.16 1.69 6.63
C ARG A 35 2.26 2.41 7.39
N THR A 36 3.41 2.63 6.75
CA THR A 36 4.53 3.38 7.31
C THR A 36 4.13 4.83 7.56
N PHE A 37 3.52 5.50 6.58
CA PHE A 37 3.03 6.86 6.70
C PHE A 37 2.07 7.02 7.90
N LYS A 38 1.12 6.09 8.08
CA LYS A 38 0.14 6.14 9.17
C LYS A 38 0.70 5.83 10.56
N ARG A 39 1.74 5.00 10.66
CA ARG A 39 2.23 4.50 11.96
C ARG A 39 3.57 5.09 12.39
N ARG A 40 4.45 5.36 11.42
CA ARG A 40 5.84 5.77 11.59
C ARG A 40 6.31 6.63 10.40
N PRO A 41 5.74 7.84 10.23
CA PRO A 41 6.08 8.72 9.11
C PRO A 41 7.57 9.10 9.10
N GLU A 42 8.25 9.07 10.25
CA GLU A 42 9.68 9.35 10.40
C GLU A 42 10.59 8.38 9.63
N MET A 43 10.15 7.14 9.37
CA MET A 43 10.94 6.18 8.59
C MET A 43 10.97 6.52 7.10
N LEU A 44 9.97 7.25 6.59
CA LEU A 44 9.90 7.62 5.18
C LEU A 44 10.98 8.63 4.80
N GLY A 45 11.37 9.51 5.73
CA GLY A 45 12.46 10.47 5.49
C GLY A 45 13.85 9.84 5.46
N LYS A 46 14.01 8.62 5.98
CA LYS A 46 15.30 7.89 6.01
C LYS A 46 15.46 6.90 4.85
N THR A 47 14.39 6.69 4.08
CA THR A 47 14.36 5.68 3.01
C THR A 47 14.47 6.38 1.66
N GLU A 48 15.30 5.85 0.77
CA GLU A 48 15.32 6.29 -0.63
C GLU A 48 14.03 5.81 -1.31
N LEU A 49 13.13 6.75 -1.58
CA LEU A 49 11.88 6.54 -2.28
C LEU A 49 12.07 6.87 -3.76
N THR A 50 11.52 6.04 -4.64
CA THR A 50 11.47 6.37 -6.07
C THR A 50 10.48 7.51 -6.33
N ASP A 51 10.56 8.14 -7.50
CA ASP A 51 9.70 9.28 -7.81
C ASP A 51 8.21 8.91 -7.84
N GLU A 52 7.88 7.70 -8.30
CA GLU A 52 6.52 7.15 -8.22
C GLU A 52 6.01 7.04 -6.77
N GLU A 53 6.89 6.64 -5.84
CA GLU A 53 6.56 6.47 -4.43
C GLU A 53 6.36 7.82 -3.73
N LYS A 54 7.16 8.84 -4.10
CA LYS A 54 6.98 10.22 -3.63
C LYS A 54 5.63 10.78 -4.06
N VAL A 55 5.26 10.60 -5.33
CA VAL A 55 3.94 11.03 -5.85
C VAL A 55 2.80 10.31 -5.10
N TYR A 56 2.95 9.01 -4.84
CA TYR A 56 1.96 8.26 -4.07
C TYR A 56 1.85 8.74 -2.62
N LEU A 57 2.98 9.08 -1.98
CA LEU A 57 2.99 9.66 -0.63
C LEU A 57 2.32 11.02 -0.56
N ASP A 58 2.53 11.87 -1.56
CA ASP A 58 1.89 13.18 -1.63
C ASP A 58 0.37 13.04 -1.72
N ARG A 59 -0.13 12.14 -2.58
CA ARG A 59 -1.56 11.80 -2.63
C ARG A 59 -2.10 11.31 -1.30
N LEU A 60 -1.35 10.45 -0.59
CA LEU A 60 -1.74 9.96 0.74
C LEU A 60 -1.78 11.05 1.80
N LYS A 61 -0.90 12.07 1.73
CA LYS A 61 -0.94 13.23 2.62
C LYS A 61 -2.19 14.05 2.38
N ASN A 62 -2.54 14.28 1.11
CA ASN A 62 -3.74 15.03 0.74
C ASN A 62 -5.03 14.29 1.18
N GLU A 63 -5.12 12.97 0.97
CA GLU A 63 -6.23 12.12 1.44
C GLU A 63 -6.40 12.05 2.98
N GLN A 64 -5.42 12.49 3.77
CA GLN A 64 -5.55 12.56 5.24
C GLN A 64 -5.82 13.98 5.75
N ALA A 65 -5.67 14.99 4.89
CA ALA A 65 -5.97 16.38 5.23
C ALA A 65 -7.45 16.73 4.99
N GLU A 66 -8.14 15.95 4.16
CA GLU A 66 -9.61 15.91 4.04
C GLU A 66 -10.24 15.00 5.10
#